data_AF-A0A942NUL3-F1
#
_entry.id   AF-A0A942NUL3-F1
#
_cell.length_a   1.000
_cell.length_b   1.000
_cell.length_c   1.000
_cell.angle_alpha   90.00
_cell.angle_beta   90.00
_cell.angle_gamma   90.00
#
_symmetry.space_group_name_H-M   'P 1'
#
loop_
_entity.id
_entity.type
_entity.pdbx_description
1 polymer ?
#
loop_
_entity_poly.entity_id
_entity_poly.type
_entity_poly.pdbx_seq_one_letter_code
_entity_poly.pdbx_strand_id
1 'polypeptide(L)'
;MKKRTKFMSGAAFLRFVLSTVLLLASISQAYSQICIHCSGTEMTGTLPSRVGGNIKVDGDYSFSGGYYSEVNGSLSFAFGNRAMVTGSHSAGIGMFVRTMGTNVMVLGSGFTINDPLINNIDQSLMIGFGSTKPTLFVGPSPRWRGFVIRAQSTSTFNAMNFAAPQYMKFLFLFNES
;
A
#
# COMPACT_ATOMS: atom_id res chain seq x y z
N MET A 1 -76.89 3.20 -3.46
CA MET A 1 -75.83 4.22 -3.57
C MET A 1 -74.77 3.76 -4.57
N LYS A 2 -74.66 4.41 -5.74
CA LYS A 2 -73.69 4.06 -6.80
C LYS A 2 -72.36 4.78 -6.52
N LYS A 3 -71.36 4.10 -5.96
CA LYS A 3 -70.01 4.66 -5.75
C LYS A 3 -69.40 5.01 -7.10
N ARG A 4 -69.27 6.30 -7.43
CA ARG A 4 -68.48 6.76 -8.58
C ARG A 4 -67.01 6.74 -8.19
N THR A 5 -66.26 5.78 -8.71
CA THR A 5 -64.79 5.80 -8.72
C THR A 5 -64.34 6.97 -9.59
N LYS A 6 -63.76 8.01 -8.98
CA LYS A 6 -63.15 9.13 -9.71
C LYS A 6 -61.79 8.67 -10.23
N PHE A 7 -61.70 8.44 -11.54
CA PHE A 7 -60.41 8.25 -12.21
C PHE A 7 -59.63 9.56 -12.20
N MET A 8 -58.33 9.47 -11.89
CA MET A 8 -57.43 10.61 -11.95
C MET A 8 -57.32 11.12 -13.41
N SER A 9 -57.24 12.43 -13.60
CA SER A 9 -56.98 12.99 -14.93
C SER A 9 -55.59 12.60 -15.41
N GLY A 10 -55.39 12.54 -16.74
CA GLY A 10 -54.09 12.18 -17.33
C GLY A 10 -52.93 13.04 -16.82
N ALA A 11 -53.16 14.34 -16.60
CA ALA A 11 -52.18 15.24 -16.02
C ALA A 11 -51.85 14.92 -14.54
N ALA A 12 -52.85 14.50 -13.75
CA ALA A 12 -52.65 14.10 -12.36
C ALA A 12 -51.89 12.77 -12.26
N PHE A 13 -52.17 11.83 -13.16
CA PHE A 13 -51.43 10.57 -13.27
C PHE A 13 -49.97 10.81 -13.65
N LEU A 14 -49.71 11.66 -14.64
CA LEU A 14 -48.35 11.99 -15.07
C LEU A 14 -47.53 12.66 -13.96
N ARG A 15 -48.12 13.58 -13.19
CA ARG A 15 -47.46 14.21 -12.03
C ARG A 15 -47.14 13.21 -10.93
N PHE A 16 -48.05 12.27 -10.69
CA PHE A 16 -47.85 11.20 -9.70
C PHE A 16 -46.67 10.30 -10.13
N VAL A 17 -46.64 9.86 -11.39
CA VAL A 17 -45.54 9.05 -11.94
C VAL A 17 -44.22 9.82 -11.91
N LEU A 18 -44.22 11.10 -12.28
CA LEU A 18 -42.99 11.91 -12.27
C LEU A 18 -42.46 12.11 -10.84
N SER A 19 -43.35 12.35 -9.88
CA SER A 19 -42.99 12.49 -8.46
C SER A 19 -42.46 11.20 -7.86
N THR A 20 -43.02 10.04 -8.23
CA THR A 20 -42.51 8.75 -7.76
C THR A 20 -41.17 8.41 -8.40
N VAL A 21 -40.96 8.70 -9.69
CA VAL A 21 -39.66 8.54 -10.36
C VAL A 21 -38.60 9.45 -9.73
N LEU A 22 -38.93 10.71 -9.43
CA LEU A 22 -38.02 11.64 -8.75
C LEU A 22 -37.68 11.20 -7.32
N LEU A 23 -38.65 10.65 -6.59
CA LEU A 23 -38.44 10.10 -5.25
C LEU A 23 -37.60 8.82 -5.27
N LEU A 24 -37.78 7.96 -6.28
CA LEU A 24 -36.97 6.77 -6.49
C LEU A 24 -35.54 7.12 -6.95
N ALA A 25 -35.38 8.20 -7.72
CA ALA A 25 -34.06 8.71 -8.12
C ALA A 25 -33.28 9.32 -6.93
N SER A 26 -33.96 9.92 -5.95
CA SER A 26 -33.29 10.52 -4.78
C SER A 26 -32.84 9.50 -3.73
N ILE A 27 -33.57 8.39 -3.53
CA ILE A 27 -33.12 7.30 -2.63
C ILE A 27 -31.90 6.53 -3.15
N SER A 28 -31.53 6.67 -4.43
CA SER A 28 -30.30 6.08 -4.98
C SER A 28 -29.00 6.74 -4.51
N GLN A 29 -29.10 7.90 -3.82
CA GLN A 29 -27.94 8.67 -3.34
C GLN A 29 -27.69 8.53 -1.83
N ALA A 30 -28.46 7.68 -1.13
CA ALA A 30 -28.48 7.63 0.35
C ALA A 30 -27.81 6.39 0.96
N TYR A 31 -26.78 5.83 0.31
CA TYR A 31 -25.89 4.85 0.94
C TYR A 31 -24.56 5.51 1.28
N SER A 32 -24.30 5.69 2.57
CA SER A 32 -22.95 5.95 3.07
C SER A 32 -22.07 4.76 2.67
N GLN A 33 -21.35 4.89 1.56
CA GLN A 33 -20.32 3.92 1.20
C GLN A 33 -19.16 4.08 2.20
N ILE A 34 -18.77 2.97 2.83
CA ILE A 34 -17.39 2.79 3.26
C ILE A 34 -16.55 3.05 2.01
N CYS A 35 -15.88 4.20 1.99
CA CYS A 35 -15.16 4.66 0.82
C CYS A 35 -13.89 3.81 0.63
N ILE A 36 -13.96 2.80 -0.24
CA ILE A 36 -12.81 1.98 -0.63
C ILE A 36 -11.90 2.78 -1.59
N HIS A 37 -12.48 3.69 -2.37
CA HIS A 37 -11.79 4.58 -3.30
C HIS A 37 -12.19 6.03 -3.02
N CYS A 38 -11.37 6.78 -2.28
CA CYS A 38 -11.67 8.15 -1.86
C CYS A 38 -11.14 9.20 -2.83
N SER A 39 -11.51 10.46 -2.62
CA SER A 39 -11.13 11.58 -3.47
C SER A 39 -9.61 11.84 -3.44
N GLY A 40 -9.14 12.62 -4.43
CA GLY A 40 -7.74 13.06 -4.53
C GLY A 40 -6.78 12.04 -5.13
N THR A 41 -7.28 10.99 -5.77
CA THR A 41 -6.42 9.95 -6.37
C THR A 41 -6.20 10.15 -7.86
N GLU A 42 -4.99 9.87 -8.32
CA GLU A 42 -4.58 9.95 -9.72
C GLU A 42 -4.00 8.59 -10.14
N MET A 43 -4.43 8.05 -11.28
CA MET A 43 -3.90 6.80 -11.82
C MET A 43 -3.61 7.00 -13.31
N THR A 44 -2.35 6.91 -13.71
CA THR A 44 -1.91 7.08 -15.11
C THR A 44 -1.35 5.79 -15.71
N GLY A 45 -0.94 4.83 -14.87
CA GLY A 45 -0.43 3.54 -15.33
C GLY A 45 -1.49 2.66 -16.01
N THR A 46 -1.03 1.60 -16.66
CA THR A 46 -1.84 0.55 -17.28
C THR A 46 -2.28 -0.47 -16.24
N LEU A 47 -3.60 -0.69 -16.09
CA LEU A 47 -4.19 -1.64 -15.15
C LEU A 47 -3.76 -1.50 -13.66
N PRO A 48 -3.65 -0.28 -13.08
CA PRO A 48 -3.35 -0.10 -11.67
C PRO A 48 -4.57 -0.42 -10.80
N SER A 49 -4.32 -0.76 -9.54
CA SER A 49 -5.34 -0.93 -8.51
C SER A 49 -5.04 -0.05 -7.29
N ARG A 50 -6.08 0.43 -6.60
CA ARG A 50 -5.90 1.27 -5.42
C ARG A 50 -6.94 1.07 -4.34
N VAL A 51 -6.61 1.37 -3.09
CA VAL A 51 -7.58 1.40 -1.97
C VAL A 51 -7.24 2.52 -0.99
N GLY A 52 -8.12 3.50 -0.80
CA GLY A 52 -7.92 4.64 0.11
C GLY A 52 -8.00 6.00 -0.59
N GLY A 53 -7.32 7.02 -0.07
CA GLY A 53 -7.48 8.43 -0.48
C GLY A 53 -6.15 9.17 -0.69
N ASN A 54 -6.16 10.17 -1.57
CA ASN A 54 -4.96 10.91 -1.98
C ASN A 54 -3.81 10.03 -2.52
N ILE A 55 -4.13 9.10 -3.41
CA ILE A 55 -3.20 8.08 -3.90
C ILE A 55 -2.77 8.42 -5.33
N LYS A 56 -1.48 8.36 -5.64
CA LYS A 56 -0.95 8.49 -7.00
C LYS A 56 -0.38 7.16 -7.48
N VAL A 57 -0.79 6.70 -8.67
CA VAL A 57 -0.31 5.43 -9.26
C VAL A 57 0.02 5.63 -10.74
N ASP A 58 1.31 5.74 -11.03
CA ASP A 58 1.83 5.86 -12.39
C ASP A 58 2.42 4.53 -12.92
N GLY A 59 2.74 3.59 -12.03
CA GLY A 59 3.30 2.30 -12.42
C GLY A 59 2.29 1.36 -13.09
N ASP A 60 2.69 0.73 -14.19
CA ASP A 60 1.88 -0.31 -14.84
C ASP A 60 1.73 -1.54 -13.93
N TYR A 61 0.55 -2.17 -13.93
CA TYR A 61 0.24 -3.38 -13.17
C TYR A 61 0.51 -3.26 -11.66
N SER A 62 0.46 -2.05 -11.12
CA SER A 62 0.84 -1.76 -9.74
C SER A 62 -0.36 -1.61 -8.81
N PHE A 63 -0.10 -1.68 -7.51
CA PHE A 63 -1.10 -1.49 -6.46
C PHE A 63 -0.66 -0.45 -5.45
N SER A 64 -1.57 0.45 -5.05
CA SER A 64 -1.32 1.42 -3.98
C SER A 64 -2.50 1.52 -3.01
N GLY A 65 -2.24 1.34 -1.73
CA GLY A 65 -3.26 1.46 -0.68
C GLY A 65 -2.88 2.38 0.48
N GLY A 66 -3.87 2.94 1.16
CA GLY A 66 -3.71 3.77 2.34
C GLY A 66 -4.04 5.25 2.11
N TYR A 67 -3.17 6.15 2.58
CA TYR A 67 -3.41 7.60 2.52
C TYR A 67 -2.14 8.35 2.11
N TYR A 68 -2.22 9.20 1.09
CA TYR A 68 -1.04 9.88 0.52
C TYR A 68 0.04 8.92 -0.01
N SER A 69 -0.31 7.72 -0.46
CA SER A 69 0.65 6.78 -1.04
C SER A 69 0.90 7.04 -2.53
N GLU A 70 2.13 6.84 -2.99
CA GLU A 70 2.55 7.06 -4.38
C GLU A 70 3.30 5.84 -4.91
N VAL A 71 2.95 5.38 -6.12
CA VAL A 71 3.59 4.25 -6.80
C VAL A 71 3.93 4.63 -8.24
N ASN A 72 5.21 4.75 -8.53
CA ASN A 72 5.72 5.10 -9.87
C ASN A 72 6.43 3.91 -10.54
N GLY A 73 6.84 2.90 -9.76
CA GLY A 73 7.44 1.68 -10.29
C GLY A 73 6.42 0.74 -10.92
N SER A 74 6.75 0.14 -12.06
CA SER A 74 5.91 -0.90 -12.67
C SER A 74 5.97 -2.20 -11.87
N LEU A 75 4.87 -2.95 -11.85
CA LEU A 75 4.72 -4.21 -11.10
C LEU A 75 5.04 -4.06 -9.61
N SER A 76 4.72 -2.90 -9.04
CA SER A 76 5.08 -2.54 -7.67
C SER A 76 3.87 -2.44 -6.74
N PHE A 77 4.14 -2.43 -5.43
CA PHE A 77 3.12 -2.46 -4.38
C PHE A 77 3.43 -1.42 -3.30
N ALA A 78 2.50 -0.54 -2.96
CA ALA A 78 2.57 0.29 -1.77
C ALA A 78 1.35 0.11 -0.88
N PHE A 79 1.54 0.08 0.44
CA PHE A 79 0.44 0.14 1.39
C PHE A 79 0.81 0.92 2.66
N GLY A 80 0.07 1.99 2.97
CA GLY A 80 0.16 2.72 4.24
C GLY A 80 0.07 4.24 4.09
N ASN A 81 0.57 4.97 5.08
CA ASN A 81 0.51 6.43 5.11
C ASN A 81 1.80 7.03 4.53
N ARG A 82 1.70 7.77 3.41
CA ARG A 82 2.88 8.35 2.74
C ARG A 82 3.96 7.32 2.40
N ALA A 83 3.53 6.12 1.98
CA ALA A 83 4.41 5.14 1.37
C ALA A 83 4.68 5.53 -0.09
N MET A 84 5.96 5.59 -0.49
CA MET A 84 6.36 5.97 -1.85
C MET A 84 7.20 4.87 -2.49
N VAL A 85 6.75 4.31 -3.61
CA VAL A 85 7.41 3.18 -4.28
C VAL A 85 7.76 3.58 -5.71
N THR A 86 9.03 3.88 -5.93
CA THR A 86 9.51 4.39 -7.23
C THR A 86 10.26 3.35 -8.06
N GLY A 87 10.89 2.37 -7.40
CA GLY A 87 11.54 1.27 -8.09
C GLY A 87 10.54 0.25 -8.63
N SER A 88 10.87 -0.38 -9.77
CA SER A 88 10.06 -1.44 -10.37
C SER A 88 10.20 -2.75 -9.61
N HIS A 89 9.14 -3.57 -9.61
CA HIS A 89 9.08 -4.84 -8.88
C HIS A 89 9.35 -4.68 -7.37
N SER A 90 8.99 -3.54 -6.80
CA SER A 90 9.33 -3.18 -5.42
C SER A 90 8.07 -3.08 -4.55
N ALA A 91 8.23 -3.29 -3.24
CA ALA A 91 7.13 -3.23 -2.28
C ALA A 91 7.47 -2.35 -1.07
N GLY A 92 6.59 -1.39 -0.74
CA GLY A 92 6.71 -0.53 0.44
C GLY A 92 5.48 -0.64 1.34
N ILE A 93 5.65 -1.06 2.59
CA ILE A 93 4.55 -1.23 3.53
C ILE A 93 4.83 -0.46 4.81
N GLY A 94 3.93 0.48 5.15
CA GLY A 94 3.90 1.20 6.42
C GLY A 94 3.87 2.72 6.27
N MET A 95 4.50 3.45 7.20
CA MET A 95 4.37 4.91 7.30
C MET A 95 5.70 5.62 7.01
N PHE A 96 5.71 6.59 6.10
CA PHE A 96 6.94 7.30 5.70
C PHE A 96 8.04 6.33 5.23
N VAL A 97 7.67 5.39 4.35
CA VAL A 97 8.60 4.43 3.75
C VAL A 97 8.85 4.76 2.29
N ARG A 98 10.08 4.55 1.80
CA ARG A 98 10.42 4.77 0.39
C ARG A 98 11.23 3.62 -0.21
N THR A 99 10.80 3.12 -1.35
CA THR A 99 11.62 2.23 -2.19
C THR A 99 12.10 3.00 -3.42
N MET A 100 13.42 3.03 -3.62
CA MET A 100 14.06 3.74 -4.75
C MET A 100 14.86 2.81 -5.66
N GLY A 101 15.20 1.60 -5.20
CA GLY A 101 15.83 0.57 -6.02
C GLY A 101 14.82 -0.40 -6.63
N THR A 102 15.28 -1.20 -7.60
CA THR A 102 14.52 -2.26 -8.29
C THR A 102 14.56 -3.56 -7.49
N ASN A 103 13.45 -4.30 -7.43
CA ASN A 103 13.32 -5.51 -6.61
C ASN A 103 13.59 -5.26 -5.12
N VAL A 104 13.06 -4.16 -4.60
CA VAL A 104 13.31 -3.69 -3.24
C VAL A 104 12.08 -3.83 -2.37
N MET A 105 12.28 -4.21 -1.12
CA MET A 105 11.23 -4.24 -0.10
C MET A 105 11.56 -3.35 1.09
N VAL A 106 10.56 -2.61 1.59
CA VAL A 106 10.63 -1.86 2.85
C VAL A 106 9.39 -2.15 3.69
N LEU A 107 9.59 -2.54 4.94
CA LEU A 107 8.52 -2.74 5.92
C LEU A 107 8.78 -1.88 7.17
N GLY A 108 7.79 -1.09 7.59
CA GLY A 108 7.78 -0.44 8.91
C GLY A 108 7.50 1.06 8.87
N SER A 109 8.26 1.86 9.61
CA SER A 109 8.03 3.30 9.68
C SER A 109 9.30 4.15 9.70
N GLY A 110 9.32 5.19 8.89
CA GLY A 110 10.29 6.28 9.01
C GLY A 110 10.08 7.09 10.29
N PHE A 111 11.01 8.01 10.57
CA PHE A 111 10.92 8.87 11.75
C PHE A 111 9.89 9.99 11.53
N THR A 112 9.95 10.66 10.37
CA THR A 112 8.99 11.68 9.93
C THR A 112 8.76 11.60 8.43
N ILE A 113 7.86 12.42 7.89
CA ILE A 113 7.70 12.61 6.44
C ILE A 113 8.99 13.07 5.75
N ASN A 114 9.79 13.90 6.44
CA ASN A 114 11.05 14.43 5.94
C ASN A 114 12.21 13.46 6.17
N ASP A 115 12.05 12.55 7.14
CA ASP A 115 13.01 11.54 7.55
C ASP A 115 12.45 10.11 7.37
N PRO A 116 12.12 9.72 6.12
CA PRO A 116 11.55 8.40 5.86
C PRO A 116 12.59 7.28 6.00
N LEU A 117 12.10 6.04 6.17
CA LEU A 117 12.92 4.85 5.99
C LEU A 117 13.06 4.58 4.48
N ILE A 118 14.27 4.80 3.94
CA ILE A 118 14.55 4.69 2.50
C ILE A 118 15.39 3.44 2.23
N ASN A 119 14.93 2.60 1.31
CA ASN A 119 15.76 1.58 0.70
C ASN A 119 15.99 1.88 -0.78
N ASN A 120 17.22 2.25 -1.12
CA ASN A 120 17.67 2.54 -2.48
C ASN A 120 18.65 1.49 -3.03
N ILE A 121 18.77 0.34 -2.35
CA ILE A 121 19.71 -0.72 -2.72
C ILE A 121 18.92 -1.76 -3.49
N ASP A 122 19.21 -1.98 -4.76
CA ASP A 122 18.53 -3.01 -5.58
C ASP A 122 18.57 -4.39 -4.89
N GLN A 123 17.56 -5.23 -5.14
CA GLN A 123 17.49 -6.62 -4.67
C GLN A 123 17.70 -6.75 -3.15
N SER A 124 17.03 -5.91 -2.37
CA SER A 124 17.22 -5.86 -0.92
C SER A 124 15.92 -5.67 -0.14
N LEU A 125 15.96 -5.98 1.15
CA LEU A 125 14.88 -5.77 2.11
C LEU A 125 15.37 -4.94 3.30
N MET A 126 14.59 -3.93 3.69
CA MET A 126 14.76 -3.20 4.94
C MET A 126 13.52 -3.35 5.83
N ILE A 127 13.73 -3.59 7.11
CA ILE A 127 12.71 -3.50 8.14
C ILE A 127 13.21 -2.54 9.23
N GLY A 128 12.40 -1.55 9.59
CA GLY A 128 12.75 -0.59 10.64
C GLY A 128 11.55 0.28 11.04
N PHE A 129 11.57 0.79 12.26
CA PHE A 129 10.45 1.57 12.82
C PHE A 129 10.97 2.81 13.54
N GLY A 130 10.35 3.96 13.29
CA GLY A 130 10.69 5.24 13.92
C GLY A 130 12.13 5.68 13.67
N SER A 131 12.71 5.32 12.53
CA SER A 131 14.13 5.59 12.22
C SER A 131 14.35 5.74 10.72
N THR A 132 15.40 6.48 10.34
CA THR A 132 15.91 6.51 8.95
C THR A 132 16.87 5.37 8.65
N LYS A 133 17.23 4.58 9.67
CA LYS A 133 18.09 3.40 9.56
C LYS A 133 17.28 2.13 9.80
N PRO A 134 17.45 1.08 8.99
CA PRO A 134 16.77 -0.18 9.22
C PRO A 134 17.27 -0.84 10.51
N THR A 135 16.36 -1.50 11.22
CA THR A 135 16.70 -2.45 12.29
C THR A 135 17.20 -3.77 11.71
N LEU A 136 16.63 -4.19 10.58
CA LEU A 136 17.05 -5.36 9.82
C LEU A 136 17.27 -4.97 8.36
N PHE A 137 18.43 -5.34 7.82
CA PHE A 137 18.75 -5.18 6.41
C PHE A 137 19.18 -6.53 5.83
N VAL A 138 18.59 -6.89 4.68
CA VAL A 138 18.99 -8.03 3.85
C VAL A 138 19.40 -7.48 2.50
N GLY A 139 20.69 -7.54 2.19
CA GLY A 139 21.24 -7.09 0.91
C GLY A 139 21.28 -8.20 -0.15
N PRO A 140 21.68 -7.83 -1.38
CA PRO A 140 21.88 -8.79 -2.46
C PRO A 140 22.88 -9.88 -2.06
N SER A 141 22.57 -11.13 -2.40
CA SER A 141 23.53 -12.23 -2.29
C SER A 141 24.33 -12.37 -3.58
N PRO A 142 25.66 -12.46 -3.54
CA PRO A 142 26.42 -13.03 -4.65
C PRO A 142 25.83 -14.41 -4.97
N ARG A 143 25.79 -14.79 -6.25
CA ARG A 143 25.14 -16.00 -6.76
C ARG A 143 25.64 -17.33 -6.12
N TRP A 144 25.49 -17.61 -4.82
CA TRP A 144 25.71 -18.90 -4.13
C TRP A 144 25.17 -18.91 -2.67
N ARG A 145 24.86 -20.12 -2.19
CA ARG A 145 23.96 -20.46 -1.06
C ARG A 145 24.57 -20.26 0.33
N GLY A 146 24.15 -19.23 1.04
CA GLY A 146 24.38 -19.09 2.48
C GLY A 146 23.63 -17.90 3.06
N PHE A 147 23.03 -18.06 4.24
CA PHE A 147 22.46 -16.96 5.01
C PHE A 147 23.58 -16.30 5.82
N VAL A 148 23.97 -15.08 5.43
CA VAL A 148 25.04 -14.32 6.09
C VAL A 148 24.38 -13.19 6.89
N ILE A 149 24.45 -13.27 8.23
CA ILE A 149 24.14 -12.12 9.09
C ILE A 149 25.44 -11.34 9.31
N ARG A 150 25.48 -10.08 8.89
CA ARG A 150 26.53 -9.13 9.31
C ARG A 150 25.92 -8.14 10.31
N ALA A 151 26.45 -8.10 11.52
CA ALA A 151 26.10 -7.06 12.48
C ALA A 151 26.80 -5.75 12.07
N GLN A 152 26.06 -4.63 12.01
CA GLN A 152 26.61 -3.31 11.72
C GLN A 152 26.98 -2.50 12.98
N SER A 153 26.74 -3.03 14.18
CA SER A 153 27.08 -2.38 15.45
C SER A 153 27.59 -3.41 16.47
N THR A 154 28.68 -3.08 17.15
CA THR A 154 29.35 -3.90 18.18
C THR A 154 28.68 -3.81 19.54
N SER A 155 27.66 -2.97 19.74
CA SER A 155 27.15 -2.70 21.09
C SER A 155 26.26 -3.79 21.67
N THR A 156 25.52 -4.57 20.86
CA THR A 156 24.75 -5.75 21.32
C THR A 156 24.33 -6.65 20.14
N PHE A 157 25.03 -7.76 19.90
CA PHE A 157 24.50 -8.87 19.11
C PHE A 157 23.78 -9.84 20.05
N ASN A 158 22.49 -9.64 20.30
CA ASN A 158 21.69 -10.67 20.94
C ASN A 158 21.53 -11.81 19.94
N ALA A 159 22.16 -12.95 20.22
CA ALA A 159 22.11 -14.13 19.37
C ALA A 159 20.64 -14.48 19.06
N MET A 160 20.27 -14.38 17.78
CA MET A 160 19.01 -14.95 17.30
C MET A 160 19.07 -16.45 17.53
N ASN A 161 18.11 -16.96 18.32
CA ASN A 161 18.01 -18.38 18.63
C ASN A 161 17.45 -19.11 17.40
N PHE A 162 18.34 -19.53 16.49
CA PHE A 162 17.95 -20.36 15.35
C PHE A 162 17.89 -21.82 15.78
N ALA A 163 16.69 -22.36 15.92
CA ALA A 163 16.50 -23.80 15.93
C ALA A 163 16.84 -24.35 14.53
N ALA A 164 18.06 -24.85 14.35
CA ALA A 164 18.52 -25.35 13.06
C ALA A 164 17.96 -26.76 12.79
N PRO A 165 17.23 -27.00 11.68
CA PRO A 165 17.18 -28.33 11.10
C PRO A 165 18.58 -28.70 10.59
N GLN A 166 18.88 -30.01 10.51
CA GLN A 166 20.23 -30.60 10.44
C GLN A 166 21.09 -30.25 9.20
N TYR A 167 20.65 -29.31 8.37
CA TYR A 167 21.30 -28.89 7.14
C TYR A 167 21.71 -27.41 7.11
N MET A 168 21.63 -26.69 8.25
CA MET A 168 22.02 -25.28 8.31
C MET A 168 23.41 -25.11 8.94
N LYS A 169 24.37 -24.60 8.17
CA LYS A 169 25.71 -24.21 8.64
C LYS A 169 25.74 -22.70 8.82
N PHE A 170 25.88 -22.24 10.06
CA PHE A 170 26.08 -20.82 10.37
C PHE A 170 27.57 -20.51 10.34
N LEU A 171 27.96 -19.50 9.57
CA LEU A 171 29.31 -18.92 9.62
C LEU A 171 29.17 -17.48 10.12
N PHE A 172 29.51 -17.26 11.39
CA PHE A 172 29.61 -15.93 11.97
C PHE A 172 31.00 -15.38 11.68
N LEU A 173 31.08 -14.31 10.89
CA LEU A 173 32.32 -13.58 10.64
C LEU A 173 32.26 -12.27 11.43
N PHE A 174 33.09 -12.15 12.46
CA PHE A 174 33.31 -10.90 13.17
C PHE A 174 34.49 -10.20 12.50
N ASN A 175 34.28 -8.98 12.01
CA ASN A 175 35.38 -8.11 11.58
C ASN A 175 35.67 -7.16 12.74
N GLU A 176 36.88 -7.24 13.29
CA GLU A 176 37.37 -6.24 14.23
C GLU A 176 37.82 -5.00 13.44
N SER A 177 37.35 -3.83 13.85
CA SER A 177 37.88 -2.52 13.44
C SER A 177 38.23 -1.73 14.67
#